data_AF-A0A529TVI8-F1
#
_entry.id   AF-A0A529TVI8-F1
#
_cell.length_a   1.000
_cell.length_b   1.000
_cell.length_c   1.000
_cell.angle_alpha   90.00
_cell.angle_beta   90.00
_cell.angle_gamma   90.00
#
_symmetry.space_group_name_H-M   'P 1'
#
loop_
_entity.id
_entity.type
_entity.pdbx_description
1 polymer ?
#
loop_
_entity_poly.entity_id
_entity_poly.type
_entity_poly.pdbx_seq_one_letter_code
_entity_poly.pdbx_strand_id
1 'polypeptide(L)' 'LVDHAFIVAGGEITKAARNWLGNKLDATKRSQILFMDREDLINLYVVTNLPLPTGATPVTPAEDDDLPF' A
#
# COMPACT_ATOMS: atom_id res chain seq x y z
N LEU A 1 7.32 5.63 -25.34
CA LEU A 1 6.79 4.35 -24.84
C LEU A 1 6.83 4.42 -23.32
N VAL A 2 5.74 4.11 -22.64
CA VAL A 2 5.79 3.80 -21.21
C VAL A 2 5.85 2.27 -21.16
N ASP A 3 6.88 1.70 -20.55
CA ASP A 3 7.06 0.25 -20.59
C ASP A 3 6.10 -0.44 -19.61
N HIS A 4 5.95 0.09 -18.39
CA HIS A 4 5.01 -0.38 -17.37
C HIS A 4 4.63 0.77 -16.42
N ALA A 5 3.43 0.72 -15.84
CA ALA A 5 2.97 1.68 -14.84
C ALA A 5 2.46 0.96 -13.57
N PHE A 6 2.76 1.53 -12.40
CA PHE A 6 2.25 1.06 -11.12
C PHE A 6 1.22 2.04 -10.59
N ILE A 7 0.07 1.54 -10.16
CA ILE A 7 -0.95 2.32 -9.46
C ILE A 7 -1.01 1.81 -8.03
N VAL A 8 -0.63 2.69 -7.10
CA VAL A 8 -0.47 2.36 -5.69
C VAL A 8 -1.46 3.15 -4.86
N ALA A 9 -2.19 2.48 -3.97
CA ALA A 9 -3.12 3.14 -3.06
C ALA A 9 -2.96 2.60 -1.63
N GLY A 10 -3.03 3.49 -0.64
CA GLY A 10 -3.06 3.12 0.78
C GLY A 10 -4.42 2.56 1.24
N GLY A 11 -5.42 2.56 0.36
CA GLY A 11 -6.74 1.97 0.56
C GLY A 11 -7.06 0.95 -0.53
N GLU A 12 -8.32 0.51 -0.60
CA GLU A 12 -8.76 -0.44 -1.62
C GLU A 12 -8.85 0.22 -3.00
N ILE A 13 -8.31 -0.44 -4.02
CA ILE A 13 -8.59 -0.09 -5.42
C ILE A 13 -9.82 -0.88 -5.86
N THR A 14 -10.98 -0.23 -5.95
CA THR A 14 -12.23 -0.95 -6.24
C THR A 14 -12.22 -1.61 -7.63
N LYS A 15 -12.98 -2.70 -7.78
CA LYS A 15 -13.18 -3.36 -9.09
C LYS A 15 -13.73 -2.39 -10.15
N ALA A 16 -14.61 -1.47 -9.75
CA ALA A 16 -15.15 -0.44 -10.63
C ALA A 16 -14.05 0.48 -11.16
N ALA A 17 -13.11 0.92 -10.31
CA ALA A 17 -11.97 1.75 -10.72
C ALA A 17 -11.03 1.00 -11.68
N ARG A 18 -10.70 -0.28 -11.37
CA ARG A 18 -9.87 -1.12 -12.25
C ARG A 18 -10.52 -1.29 -13.63
N ASN A 19 -11.83 -1.52 -13.68
CA ASN A 19 -12.58 -1.65 -14.93
C ASN A 19 -12.70 -0.34 -15.68
N TRP A 20 -12.93 0.78 -14.98
CA TRP A 20 -13.00 2.10 -15.59
C TRP A 20 -11.68 2.44 -16.30
N LEU A 21 -10.55 2.24 -15.63
CA LEU A 21 -9.23 2.49 -16.20
C LEU A 21 -8.96 1.58 -17.40
N GLY A 22 -9.30 0.30 -17.26
CA GLY A 22 -9.12 -0.66 -18.32
C GLY A 22 -10.00 -0.42 -19.56
N ASN A 23 -11.14 0.27 -19.43
CA ASN A 23 -11.97 0.67 -20.58
C ASN A 23 -11.48 1.94 -21.27
N LYS A 24 -10.59 2.71 -20.62
CA LYS A 24 -9.94 3.89 -21.20
C LYS A 24 -8.64 3.54 -21.95
N LEU A 25 -8.18 2.30 -21.85
CA LEU A 25 -6.93 1.82 -22.41
C LEU A 25 -7.21 0.73 -23.45
N ASP A 26 -6.35 0.65 -24.45
CA ASP A 26 -6.33 -0.50 -25.36
C ASP A 26 -5.78 -1.75 -24.64
N ALA A 27 -6.01 -2.93 -25.22
CA ALA A 27 -5.66 -4.20 -24.59
C ALA A 27 -4.16 -4.30 -24.25
N THR A 28 -3.29 -3.75 -25.10
CA THR A 28 -1.84 -3.76 -24.94
C THR A 28 -1.36 -2.84 -23.82
N LYS A 29 -1.98 -1.66 -23.65
CA LYS A 29 -1.67 -0.76 -22.52
C LYS A 29 -2.27 -1.26 -21.21
N ARG A 30 -3.38 -2.01 -21.25
CA ARG A 30 -4.02 -2.57 -20.05
C ARG A 30 -3.13 -3.61 -19.35
N SER A 31 -2.40 -4.43 -20.11
CA SER A 31 -1.46 -5.41 -19.54
C SER A 31 -0.20 -4.78 -18.94
N GLN A 32 0.05 -3.50 -19.20
CA GLN A 32 1.22 -2.78 -18.69
C GLN A 32 0.98 -2.15 -17.31
N ILE A 33 -0.22 -2.30 -16.74
CA ILE A 33 -0.58 -1.69 -15.45
C ILE A 33 -0.60 -2.74 -14.35
N LEU A 34 0.21 -2.54 -13.33
CA LEU A 34 0.11 -3.26 -12.06
C LEU A 34 -0.62 -2.41 -11.03
N PHE A 35 -1.62 -2.98 -10.39
CA PHE A 35 -2.29 -2.36 -9.25
C PHE A 35 -1.72 -2.95 -7.96
N MET A 36 -1.41 -2.08 -7.00
CA MET A 36 -1.05 -2.46 -5.63
C MET A 36 -1.95 -1.68 -4.69
N ASP A 37 -2.83 -2.37 -3.99
CA ASP A 37 -3.67 -1.75 -2.96
C ASP A 37 -3.06 -1.94 -1.56
N ARG A 38 -3.82 -1.58 -0.52
CA ARG A 38 -3.36 -1.66 0.87
C ARG A 38 -2.84 -3.05 1.24
N GLU A 39 -3.51 -4.11 0.80
CA GLU A 39 -3.15 -5.47 1.18
C GLU A 39 -1.80 -5.86 0.58
N ASP A 40 -1.60 -5.55 -0.71
CA ASP A 40 -0.33 -5.77 -1.40
C ASP A 40 0.83 -5.01 -0.72
N LEU A 41 0.59 -3.76 -0.32
CA LEU A 41 1.59 -2.95 0.38
C LEU A 41 1.99 -3.54 1.73
N ILE A 42 1.02 -4.02 2.52
CA ILE A 42 1.30 -4.66 3.81
C ILE A 42 2.06 -5.96 3.62
N ASN A 43 1.65 -6.78 2.65
CA ASN A 43 2.34 -8.03 2.32
C ASN A 43 3.78 -7.77 1.88
N LEU A 44 4.01 -6.75 1.04
CA LEU A 44 5.35 -6.35 0.63
C LEU A 44 6.20 -5.92 1.83
N TYR A 45 5.65 -5.14 2.75
CA TYR A 45 6.34 -4.72 3.97
C TYR A 45 6.76 -5.93 4.83
N VAL A 46 5.86 -6.89 5.04
CA VAL A 46 6.14 -8.11 5.83
C VAL A 46 7.25 -8.94 5.18
N VAL A 47 7.19 -9.16 3.87
CA VAL A 47 8.17 -9.99 3.15
C VAL A 47 9.53 -9.32 3.06
N THR A 48 9.57 -8.00 2.86
CA THR A 48 10.83 -7.25 2.73
C THR A 48 11.48 -6.91 4.07
N ASN A 49 10.73 -7.05 5.18
CA ASN A 49 11.15 -6.70 6.53
C ASN A 49 11.76 -5.28 6.59
N LEU A 50 11.14 -4.34 5.88
CA LEU A 50 11.60 -2.96 5.80
C LEU A 50 11.56 -2.34 7.21
N PRO A 51 12.63 -1.65 7.67
CA PRO A 51 12.62 -1.00 8.97
C PRO A 51 11.54 0.08 9.02
N LEU A 52 10.85 0.19 10.17
CA LEU A 52 9.91 1.27 10.40
C LEU A 52 10.62 2.63 10.28
N PRO A 53 10.00 3.62 9.63
CA PRO A 53 10.47 5.00 9.70
C PRO A 53 10.58 5.46 11.15
N THR A 54 11.56 6.30 11.46
CA THR A 54 11.82 6.82 12.82
C THR A 54 10.62 7.52 13.46
N GLY A 55 9.66 8.03 12.67
CA GLY A 55 8.42 8.65 13.15
C GLY A 55 7.21 7.72 13.23
N ALA A 56 7.35 6.43 12.89
CA ALA A 56 6.25 5.46 12.87
C ALA A 56 6.15 4.63 14.16
N THR A 57 7.12 4.76 15.06
CA THR A 57 7.02 4.16 16.40
C THR A 57 6.00 4.93 17.24
N PRO A 58 5.02 4.26 17.85
CA PRO A 58 4.14 4.90 18.81
C PRO A 58 5.00 5.55 19.89
N VAL A 59 4.66 6.78 20.29
CA VAL A 59 5.21 7.35 21.51
C VAL A 59 4.64 6.49 22.63
N THR A 60 5.46 5.66 23.26
CA THR A 60 5.07 4.98 24.49
C THR A 60 4.61 6.08 25.44
N PRO A 61 3.33 6.10 25.89
CA PRO A 61 2.97 6.94 27.01
C PRO A 61 3.97 6.62 28.12
N ALA A 62 4.54 7.63 28.77
CA ALA A 62 5.36 7.39 29.95
C ALA A 62 4.57 6.41 30.84
N GLU A 63 5.19 5.29 31.19
CA GLU A 63 4.64 4.41 32.22
C GLU A 63 4.51 5.31 33.45
N ASP A 64 3.29 5.72 33.78
CA ASP A 64 3.03 6.35 35.07
C ASP A 64 3.44 5.27 36.07
N ASP A 65 4.59 5.47 36.72
CA ASP A 65 5.26 4.62 37.72
C ASP A 65 4.37 4.31 38.96
N ASP A 66 3.07 4.60 38.89
CA ASP A 66 2.04 4.36 39.88
C ASP A 66 1.17 3.15 39.50
N LEU A 67 1.78 1.99 39.21
CA LEU A 67 1.09 0.70 39.37
C LEU A 67 1.29 0.23 40.81
N PRO A 68 0.34 0.48 41.74
CA PRO A 68 0.39 -0.11 43.05
C PRO A 68 0.05 -1.59 42.89
N PHE A 69 0.92 -2.43 43.42
CA PHE A 69 0.55 -3.78 43.85
C PHE A 69 -0.77 -3.77 44.64
#